data_AF-A0A7V0ZGG0-F1
#
_entry.id   AF-A0A7V0ZGG0-F1
#
_cell.length_a   1.000
_cell.length_b   1.000
_cell.length_c   1.000
_cell.angle_alpha   90.00
_cell.angle_beta   90.00
_cell.angle_gamma   90.00
#
_symmetry.space_group_name_H-M   'P 1'
#
loop_
_entity.id
_entity.type
_entity.pdbx_description
1 polymer ?
#
loop_
_entity_poly.entity_id
_entity_poly.type
_entity_poly.pdbx_seq_one_letter_code
_entity_poly.pdbx_strand_id
1 'polypeptide(L)'
;LMSPAALLPTFLIIMTSGPMGEELGWRGYALNELLKTKNAFKASIILGFIWGFWHLPLWLLSGYSGINLIRYIFFFLLGIVSLSIIITIFYIRSKNILIAILIHFLFDFLLKIPNINALHLFTYTASVYFIAALLLLLIFRKQFFKPAPNLNNMIRGNII
;
A
#
# COMPACT_ATOMS: atom_id res chain seq x y z
N LEU A 1 6.43 3.68 -24.26
CA LEU A 1 6.94 2.69 -23.28
C LEU A 1 8.35 3.10 -22.88
N MET A 2 8.79 2.76 -21.66
CA MET A 2 10.16 3.01 -21.20
C MET A 2 11.20 2.31 -22.10
N SER A 3 12.35 2.95 -22.35
CA SER A 3 13.44 2.35 -23.12
C SER A 3 14.16 1.26 -22.29
N PRO A 4 14.70 0.20 -22.91
CA PRO A 4 15.42 -0.85 -22.18
C PRO A 4 16.59 -0.34 -21.33
N ALA A 5 17.31 0.67 -21.85
CA ALA A 5 18.44 1.29 -21.14
C ALA A 5 18.03 2.00 -19.83
N ALA A 6 16.77 2.44 -19.72
CA ALA A 6 16.26 3.11 -18.53
C ALA A 6 15.76 2.15 -17.44
N LEU A 7 15.68 0.84 -17.71
CA LEU A 7 15.12 -0.15 -16.78
C LEU A 7 15.98 -0.30 -15.51
N LEU A 8 17.29 -0.50 -15.67
CA LEU A 8 18.19 -0.73 -14.54
C LEU A 8 18.33 0.51 -13.63
N PRO A 9 18.54 1.73 -14.15
CA PRO A 9 18.54 2.92 -13.30
C PRO A 9 17.21 3.13 -12.57
N THR A 10 16.09 2.92 -13.24
CA THR A 10 14.75 3.08 -12.63
C THR A 10 14.53 2.07 -11.52
N PHE A 11 14.93 0.81 -11.72
CA PHE A 11 14.88 -0.23 -10.71
C PHE A 11 15.62 0.20 -9.43
N LEU A 12 16.87 0.64 -9.57
CA LEU A 12 17.72 1.00 -8.44
C LEU A 12 17.17 2.21 -7.67
N ILE A 13 16.72 3.24 -8.39
CA ILE A 13 16.17 4.45 -7.78
C ILE A 13 14.91 4.08 -6.99
N ILE A 14 13.95 3.40 -7.61
CA ILE A 14 12.69 3.07 -6.94
C ILE A 14 12.94 2.24 -5.70
N MET A 15 13.71 1.14 -5.81
CA MET A 15 13.98 0.24 -4.69
C MET A 15 14.55 0.98 -3.47
N THR A 16 15.47 1.92 -3.71
CA THR A 16 16.19 2.60 -2.63
C THR A 16 15.49 3.85 -2.10
N SER A 17 14.68 4.53 -2.91
CA SER A 17 14.09 5.82 -2.53
C SER A 17 12.68 5.76 -1.93
N GLY A 18 11.87 4.77 -2.33
CA GLY A 18 10.47 4.67 -1.88
C GLY A 18 10.24 3.46 -0.98
N PRO A 19 10.07 2.25 -1.54
CA PRO A 19 9.61 1.08 -0.82
C PRO A 19 10.47 0.69 0.37
N MET A 20 11.80 0.72 0.24
CA MET A 20 12.67 0.32 1.34
C MET A 20 12.61 1.29 2.52
N GLY A 21 12.58 2.60 2.27
CA GLY A 21 12.46 3.60 3.33
C GLY A 21 11.06 3.65 3.95
N GLU A 22 10.03 3.59 3.11
CA GLU A 22 8.64 3.72 3.52
C GLU A 22 8.14 2.50 4.30
N GLU A 23 8.38 1.28 3.81
CA GLU A 23 7.82 0.07 4.43
C GLU A 23 8.42 -0.19 5.83
N LEU A 24 9.66 0.23 6.09
CA LEU A 24 10.23 0.16 7.45
C LEU A 24 9.39 0.95 8.46
N GLY A 25 8.90 2.14 8.09
CA GLY A 25 8.00 2.92 8.92
C GLY A 25 6.57 2.36 8.92
N TRP A 26 6.00 2.12 7.74
CA TRP A 26 4.60 1.74 7.60
C TRP A 26 4.31 0.34 8.10
N ARG A 27 5.08 -0.67 7.68
CA ARG A 27 4.83 -2.08 7.98
C ARG A 27 5.78 -2.59 9.05
N GLY A 28 6.98 -2.02 9.17
CA GLY A 28 7.90 -2.33 10.26
C GLY A 28 7.43 -1.79 11.61
N TYR A 29 6.79 -0.62 11.64
CA TYR A 29 6.31 0.01 12.88
C TYR A 29 4.78 0.24 12.91
N ALA A 30 4.26 1.15 12.10
CA ALA A 30 2.89 1.67 12.26
C ALA A 30 1.80 0.59 12.15
N LEU A 31 1.92 -0.32 11.18
CA LEU A 31 0.99 -1.45 11.03
C LEU A 31 1.01 -2.35 12.25
N ASN A 32 2.20 -2.69 12.75
CA ASN A 32 2.36 -3.56 13.91
C ASN A 32 1.71 -2.96 15.16
N GLU A 33 1.84 -1.64 15.37
CA GLU A 33 1.14 -0.94 16.45
C GLU A 33 -0.38 -0.95 16.27
N LEU A 34 -0.88 -0.70 15.06
CA LEU A 34 -2.32 -0.77 14.76
C LEU A 34 -2.89 -2.18 15.01
N LEU A 35 -2.15 -3.23 14.63
CA LEU A 35 -2.53 -4.62 14.83
C LEU A 35 -2.63 -5.02 16.30
N LYS A 36 -2.04 -4.26 17.23
CA LYS A 36 -2.20 -4.51 18.66
C LYS A 36 -3.62 -4.26 19.16
N THR A 37 -4.34 -3.33 18.53
CA THR A 37 -5.65 -2.87 19.00
C THR A 37 -6.76 -3.01 17.96
N LYS A 38 -6.42 -3.28 16.70
CA LYS A 38 -7.35 -3.40 15.57
C LYS A 38 -7.12 -4.73 14.85
N ASN A 39 -8.17 -5.24 14.21
CA ASN A 39 -8.02 -6.35 13.27
C ASN A 39 -7.27 -5.89 12.00
N ALA A 40 -6.75 -6.84 11.21
CA ALA A 40 -5.94 -6.54 10.04
C ALA A 40 -6.67 -5.68 9.00
N PHE A 41 -7.99 -5.89 8.83
CA PHE A 41 -8.80 -5.02 7.97
C PHE A 41 -8.79 -3.56 8.42
N LYS A 42 -9.16 -3.28 9.67
CA LYS A 42 -9.18 -1.90 10.18
C LYS A 42 -7.79 -1.28 10.20
N ALA A 43 -6.77 -2.05 10.60
CA ALA A 43 -5.38 -1.59 10.62
C ALA A 43 -4.90 -1.19 9.23
N SER A 44 -5.13 -2.02 8.21
CA SER A 44 -4.72 -1.74 6.82
C SER A 44 -5.45 -0.55 6.19
N ILE A 45 -6.74 -0.38 6.48
CA ILE A 45 -7.51 0.79 6.03
C ILE A 45 -6.97 2.08 6.67
N ILE A 46 -6.82 2.11 7.99
CA ILE A 46 -6.29 3.28 8.71
C ILE A 46 -4.91 3.64 8.18
N LEU A 47 -4.02 2.65 8.09
CA LEU A 47 -2.67 2.86 7.58
C LEU A 47 -2.69 3.32 6.11
N GLY A 48 -3.57 2.74 5.28
CA GLY A 48 -3.72 3.12 3.88
C GLY A 48 -4.12 4.58 3.72
N PHE A 49 -5.01 5.10 4.56
CA PHE A 49 -5.36 6.52 4.55
C PHE A 49 -4.21 7.40 5.03
N ILE A 50 -3.57 7.06 6.16
CA ILE A 50 -2.41 7.82 6.68
C ILE A 50 -1.33 7.91 5.62
N TRP A 51 -0.98 6.77 5.01
CA TRP A 51 0.01 6.68 3.96
C TRP A 51 -0.43 7.43 2.69
N GLY A 52 -1.69 7.34 2.30
CA GLY A 52 -2.25 8.09 1.19
C GLY A 52 -2.12 9.60 1.39
N PHE A 53 -2.55 10.12 2.54
CA PHE A 53 -2.46 11.55 2.87
C PHE A 53 -1.03 12.05 3.09
N TRP A 54 -0.07 11.18 3.42
CA TRP A 54 1.34 11.55 3.42
C TRP A 54 1.82 12.08 2.06
N HIS A 55 1.16 11.69 0.96
CA HIS A 55 1.43 12.19 -0.39
C HIS A 55 0.75 13.51 -0.74
N LEU A 56 0.13 14.19 0.22
CA LEU A 56 -0.54 15.47 -0.01
C LEU A 56 0.33 16.49 -0.78
N PRO A 57 1.64 16.66 -0.51
CA PRO A 57 2.49 17.56 -1.30
C PRO A 57 2.52 17.18 -2.79
N LEU A 58 2.54 15.89 -3.13
CA LEU A 58 2.52 15.44 -4.53
C LEU A 58 1.20 15.78 -5.22
N TRP A 59 0.09 15.75 -4.51
CA TRP A 59 -1.21 16.10 -5.08
C TRP A 59 -1.28 17.58 -5.42
N LEU A 60 -0.76 18.44 -4.53
CA LEU A 60 -0.71 19.89 -4.73
C LEU A 60 0.23 20.28 -5.87
N LEU A 61 1.30 19.51 -6.09
CA LEU A 61 2.29 19.74 -7.16
C LEU A 61 2.00 18.97 -8.45
N SER A 62 0.87 18.27 -8.54
CA SER A 62 0.53 17.39 -9.67
C SER A 62 0.23 18.14 -10.98
N GLY A 63 -0.05 19.44 -10.91
CA GLY A 63 -0.50 20.26 -12.04
C GLY A 63 -1.98 20.09 -12.41
N TYR A 64 -2.73 19.22 -11.71
CA TYR A 64 -4.17 19.11 -11.89
C TYR A 64 -4.93 20.17 -11.07
N SER A 65 -6.10 20.58 -11.57
CA SER A 65 -7.02 21.49 -10.87
C SER A 65 -8.48 21.08 -11.08
N GLY A 66 -9.39 21.68 -10.30
CA GLY A 66 -10.84 21.45 -10.39
C GLY A 66 -11.21 19.97 -10.27
N ILE A 67 -12.12 19.51 -11.13
CA ILE A 67 -12.61 18.14 -11.12
C ILE A 67 -11.51 17.09 -11.40
N ASN A 68 -10.49 17.45 -12.19
CA ASN A 68 -9.41 16.51 -12.50
C ASN A 68 -8.50 16.28 -11.29
N LEU A 69 -8.28 17.30 -10.46
CA LEU A 69 -7.55 17.14 -9.19
C LEU A 69 -8.33 16.23 -8.22
N ILE A 70 -9.64 16.42 -8.11
CA ILE A 70 -10.49 15.58 -7.26
C ILE A 70 -10.42 14.12 -7.71
N ARG A 71 -10.54 13.86 -9.02
CA ARG A 71 -10.43 12.51 -9.58
C ARG A 71 -9.03 11.91 -9.35
N TYR A 72 -7.98 12.72 -9.54
CA TYR A 72 -6.61 12.31 -9.29
C TYR A 72 -6.41 11.85 -7.84
N ILE A 73 -6.82 12.68 -6.87
CA ILE A 73 -6.73 12.36 -5.44
C ILE A 73 -7.55 11.11 -5.11
N PHE A 74 -8.77 11.01 -5.63
CA PHE A 74 -9.65 9.87 -5.39
C PHE A 74 -9.03 8.55 -5.86
N PHE A 75 -8.57 8.47 -7.11
CA PHE A 75 -7.98 7.24 -7.64
C PHE A 75 -6.62 6.95 -7.00
N PHE A 76 -5.82 7.97 -6.69
CA PHE A 76 -4.58 7.80 -5.94
C PHE A 76 -4.84 7.16 -4.56
N LEU A 77 -5.77 7.72 -3.78
CA LEU A 77 -6.15 7.18 -2.47
C LEU A 77 -6.72 5.77 -2.58
N LEU A 78 -7.61 5.52 -3.54
CA LEU A 78 -8.18 4.19 -3.77
C LEU A 78 -7.06 3.17 -4.05
N GLY A 79 -6.07 3.53 -4.86
CA GLY A 79 -4.91 2.70 -5.17
C GLY A 79 -4.06 2.40 -3.93
N ILE A 80 -3.67 3.42 -3.17
CA ILE A 80 -2.83 3.28 -1.97
C ILE A 80 -3.54 2.45 -0.89
N VAL A 81 -4.83 2.71 -0.63
CA VAL A 81 -5.61 1.96 0.37
C VAL A 81 -5.72 0.50 -0.06
N SER A 82 -6.00 0.23 -1.34
CA SER A 82 -6.07 -1.12 -1.88
C SER A 82 -4.72 -1.85 -1.76
N LEU A 83 -3.62 -1.17 -2.11
CA LEU A 83 -2.28 -1.70 -1.97
C LEU A 83 -1.93 -1.98 -0.51
N SER A 84 -2.32 -1.10 0.42
CA SER A 84 -2.12 -1.29 1.86
C SER A 84 -2.80 -2.55 2.39
N ILE A 85 -4.01 -2.84 1.93
CA ILE A 85 -4.72 -4.09 2.25
C ILE A 85 -3.92 -5.30 1.73
N ILE A 86 -3.52 -5.28 0.46
CA ILE A 86 -2.77 -6.37 -0.17
C ILE A 86 -1.45 -6.63 0.56
N ILE A 87 -0.65 -5.59 0.78
CA ILE A 87 0.61 -5.68 1.53
C ILE A 87 0.36 -6.27 2.91
N THR A 88 -0.66 -5.78 3.63
CA THR A 88 -0.99 -6.28 4.97
C THR A 88 -1.32 -7.77 4.95
N ILE A 89 -2.10 -8.26 3.97
CA ILE A 89 -2.42 -9.68 3.83
C ILE A 89 -1.16 -10.54 3.73
N PHE A 90 -0.22 -10.17 2.87
CA PHE A 90 1.00 -10.95 2.66
C PHE A 90 2.01 -10.77 3.81
N TYR A 91 2.09 -9.57 4.39
CA TYR A 91 2.97 -9.26 5.50
C TYR A 91 2.60 -10.07 6.75
N ILE A 92 1.33 -10.09 7.17
CA ILE A 92 0.92 -10.85 8.38
C ILE A 92 1.14 -12.36 8.24
N ARG A 93 1.11 -12.88 7.01
CA ARG A 93 1.29 -14.31 6.71
C ARG A 93 2.75 -14.71 6.65
N SER A 94 3.58 -13.87 6.03
CA SER A 94 5.02 -14.12 5.89
C SER A 94 5.81 -13.71 7.11
N LYS A 95 5.30 -12.76 7.91
CA LYS A 95 6.03 -12.05 8.97
C LYS A 95 7.39 -11.52 8.49
N ASN A 96 7.49 -11.18 7.21
CA ASN A 96 8.73 -10.78 6.58
C ASN A 96 8.55 -9.41 5.89
N ILE A 97 9.28 -8.42 6.37
CA ILE A 97 9.21 -7.05 5.84
C ILE A 97 9.67 -6.95 4.38
N LEU A 98 10.54 -7.87 3.93
CA LEU A 98 11.00 -7.90 2.54
C LEU A 98 9.83 -8.17 1.57
N ILE A 99 8.81 -8.94 1.98
CA ILE A 99 7.62 -9.17 1.16
C ILE A 99 6.84 -7.86 0.96
N ALA A 100 6.72 -7.04 2.00
CA ALA A 100 6.07 -5.74 1.89
C ALA A 100 6.85 -4.80 0.95
N ILE A 101 8.17 -4.73 1.13
CA ILE A 101 9.08 -3.94 0.28
C ILE A 101 8.97 -4.38 -1.19
N LEU A 102 8.97 -5.68 -1.46
CA LEU A 102 8.88 -6.20 -2.82
C LEU A 102 7.54 -5.91 -3.49
N ILE A 103 6.41 -6.04 -2.78
CA ILE A 103 5.09 -5.73 -3.34
C ILE A 103 4.97 -4.24 -3.67
N HIS A 104 5.41 -3.37 -2.75
CA HIS A 104 5.42 -1.93 -2.97
C HIS A 104 6.37 -1.56 -4.12
N PHE A 105 7.59 -2.11 -4.15
CA PHE A 105 8.52 -1.93 -5.26
C PHE A 105 7.92 -2.32 -6.62
N LEU A 106 7.29 -3.49 -6.70
CA LEU A 106 6.66 -3.94 -7.94
C LEU A 106 5.54 -3.00 -8.38
N PHE A 107 4.73 -2.49 -7.45
CA PHE A 107 3.72 -1.49 -7.76
C PHE A 107 4.34 -0.24 -8.39
N ASP A 108 5.31 0.38 -7.73
CA ASP A 108 5.95 1.61 -8.21
C ASP A 108 6.69 1.41 -9.53
N PHE A 109 7.41 0.30 -9.66
CA PHE A 109 8.14 -0.03 -10.87
C PHE A 109 7.21 -0.20 -12.06
N LEU A 110 6.09 -0.93 -11.88
CA LEU A 110 5.10 -1.13 -12.94
C LEU A 110 4.39 0.18 -13.33
N LEU A 111 4.22 1.13 -12.41
CA LEU A 111 3.67 2.45 -12.73
C LEU A 111 4.57 3.26 -13.69
N LYS A 112 5.88 3.00 -13.74
CA LYS A 112 6.81 3.72 -14.61
C LYS A 112 6.91 3.16 -16.03
N ILE A 113 6.38 1.98 -16.31
CA ILE A 113 6.50 1.33 -17.63
C ILE A 113 5.60 1.99 -18.70
N PRO A 114 4.29 2.22 -18.43
CA PRO A 114 3.40 2.84 -19.40
C PRO A 114 3.73 4.33 -19.58
N ASN A 115 3.70 4.81 -20.82
CA ASN A 115 3.81 6.24 -21.12
C ASN A 115 2.43 6.82 -21.43
N ILE A 116 1.62 7.02 -20.39
CA ILE A 116 0.27 7.59 -20.47
C ILE A 116 0.09 8.67 -19.40
N ASN A 117 -0.95 9.48 -19.54
CA ASN A 117 -1.27 10.53 -18.56
C ASN A 117 -1.53 9.94 -17.15
N ALA A 118 -1.03 10.63 -16.12
CA ALA A 118 -1.05 10.14 -14.73
C ALA A 118 -2.47 9.86 -14.21
N LEU A 119 -3.46 10.69 -14.56
CA LEU A 119 -4.85 10.47 -14.16
C LEU A 119 -5.39 9.15 -14.72
N HIS A 120 -5.14 8.86 -16.00
CA HIS A 120 -5.53 7.58 -16.61
C HIS A 120 -4.77 6.41 -15.99
N LEU A 121 -3.46 6.56 -15.78
CA LEU A 121 -2.64 5.55 -15.12
C LEU A 121 -3.19 5.17 -13.75
N PHE A 122 -3.42 6.16 -12.87
CA PHE A 122 -3.96 5.93 -11.53
C PHE A 122 -5.39 5.38 -11.57
N THR A 123 -6.21 5.80 -12.53
CA THR A 123 -7.56 5.25 -12.68
C THR A 123 -7.51 3.74 -12.95
N TYR A 124 -6.69 3.31 -13.92
CA TYR A 124 -6.59 1.89 -14.27
C TYR A 124 -5.93 1.07 -13.18
N THR A 125 -4.81 1.55 -12.61
CA THR A 125 -4.08 0.81 -11.58
C THR A 125 -4.89 0.72 -10.30
N ALA A 126 -5.54 1.80 -9.85
CA ALA A 126 -6.40 1.76 -8.68
C ALA A 126 -7.58 0.79 -8.87
N SER A 127 -8.18 0.74 -10.06
CA SER A 127 -9.29 -0.18 -10.35
C SER A 127 -8.83 -1.64 -10.26
N VAL A 128 -7.69 -1.99 -10.85
CA VAL A 128 -7.12 -3.34 -10.79
C VAL A 128 -6.78 -3.73 -9.35
N TYR A 129 -6.10 -2.86 -8.61
CA TYR A 129 -5.70 -3.13 -7.23
C TYR A 129 -6.90 -3.17 -6.28
N PHE A 130 -7.94 -2.37 -6.52
CA PHE A 130 -9.19 -2.43 -5.76
C PHE A 130 -9.89 -3.77 -5.94
N ILE A 131 -10.03 -4.24 -7.19
CA ILE A 131 -10.61 -5.56 -7.47
C ILE A 131 -9.76 -6.66 -6.84
N ALA A 132 -8.43 -6.60 -6.98
CA ALA A 132 -7.52 -7.57 -6.36
C ALA A 132 -7.65 -7.58 -4.83
N ALA A 133 -7.73 -6.41 -4.19
CA ALA A 133 -7.93 -6.28 -2.76
C ALA A 133 -9.27 -6.90 -2.33
N LEU A 134 -10.37 -6.64 -3.04
CA LEU A 134 -11.66 -7.26 -2.76
C LEU A 134 -11.61 -8.80 -2.87
N LEU A 135 -11.02 -9.32 -3.94
CA LEU A 135 -10.87 -10.78 -4.12
C LEU A 135 -10.03 -11.40 -3.01
N LEU A 136 -8.91 -10.79 -2.65
CA LEU A 136 -8.05 -11.27 -1.56
C LEU A 136 -8.75 -11.16 -0.20
N LEU A 137 -9.54 -10.11 0.05
CA LEU A 137 -10.35 -10.00 1.25
C LEU A 137 -11.39 -11.11 1.35
N LEU A 138 -12.02 -11.51 0.23
CA LEU A 138 -12.95 -12.63 0.19
C LEU A 138 -12.25 -13.96 0.51
N ILE A 139 -11.08 -14.19 -0.09
CA ILE A 139 -10.27 -15.41 0.12
C ILE A 139 -9.77 -15.49 1.57
N PHE A 140 -9.23 -14.39 2.11
CA PHE A 140 -8.58 -14.36 3.42
C PHE A 140 -9.47 -13.84 4.56
N ARG A 141 -10.79 -13.75 4.34
CA ARG A 141 -11.76 -13.14 5.27
C ARG A 141 -11.59 -13.57 6.73
N LYS A 142 -11.45 -14.88 6.98
CA LYS A 142 -11.40 -15.41 8.36
C LYS A 142 -10.17 -14.93 9.12
N GLN A 143 -9.03 -14.82 8.43
CA GLN A 143 -7.78 -14.33 9.00
C GLN A 143 -7.84 -12.80 9.19
N PHE A 144 -8.36 -12.08 8.19
CA PHE A 144 -8.26 -10.63 8.12
C PHE A 144 -9.22 -9.89 9.05
N PHE A 145 -10.36 -10.50 9.36
CA PHE A 145 -11.37 -9.96 10.27
C PHE A 145 -11.29 -10.53 11.70
N LYS A 146 -10.33 -11.41 11.99
CA LYS A 146 -10.10 -11.95 13.34
C LYS A 146 -9.94 -10.79 14.35
N PRO A 147 -10.67 -10.79 15.49
CA PRO A 147 -10.53 -9.74 16.49
C PRO A 147 -9.08 -9.56 16.93
N ALA A 148 -8.72 -8.31 17.26
CA ALA A 148 -7.40 -8.02 17.82
C ALA A 148 -7.18 -8.86 19.10
N PRO A 149 -5.92 -9.25 19.38
CA PRO A 149 -5.59 -9.90 20.64
C PRO A 149 -6.07 -9.04 21.83
N ASN A 150 -6.66 -9.66 22.85
CA ASN A 150 -6.99 -8.95 24.08
C ASN A 150 -5.69 -8.41 24.70
N LEU A 151 -5.71 -7.16 25.19
CA LEU A 151 -4.58 -6.53 25.90
C LEU A 151 -4.05 -7.44 27.03
N ASN A 152 -4.93 -8.15 27.72
CA ASN A 152 -4.56 -9.12 28.75
C ASN A 152 -3.78 -10.34 28.21
N ASN A 153 -4.00 -10.74 26.96
CA ASN A 153 -3.23 -11.82 26.31
C ASN A 153 -1.86 -11.32 25.82
N MET A 154 -1.76 -10.05 25.45
CA MET A 154 -0.49 -9.41 25.08
C MET A 154 0.45 -9.27 26.28
N ILE A 155 -0.06 -8.77 27.41
CA ILE A 155 0.71 -8.61 28.65
C ILE A 155 1.22 -9.97 29.17
N ARG A 156 0.49 -11.05 28.91
CA ARG A 156 0.84 -12.42 29.33
C ARG A 156 1.73 -13.18 28.34
N GLY A 157 2.12 -12.59 27.22
CA GLY A 157 2.98 -13.26 26.22
C GLY A 157 2.32 -14.43 25.46
N ASN A 158 1.01 -14.60 25.56
CA ASN A 158 0.28 -15.74 24.99
C ASN A 158 -0.18 -15.48 23.54
N ILE A 159 0.75 -15.14 22.66
CA ILE A 159 0.47 -14.96 21.24
C ILE A 159 1.45 -15.81 20.43
N ILE A 160 1.02 -17.05 20.13
CA ILE A 160 1.61 -17.90 19.08
C ILE A 160 0.47 -18.35 18.17
#